data_AF-A0AAX3SCH9-F1
#
_entry.id   AF-A0AAX3SCH9-F1
#
_cell.length_a   1.000
_cell.length_b   1.000
_cell.length_c   1.000
_cell.angle_alpha   90.00
_cell.angle_beta   90.00
_cell.angle_gamma   90.00
#
_symmetry.space_group_name_H-M   'P 1'
#
loop_
_entity.id
_entity.type
_entity.pdbx_description
1 polymer ?
#
loop_
_entity_poly.entity_id
_entity_poly.type
_entity_poly.pdbx_seq_one_letter_code
_entity_poly.pdbx_strand_id
1 'polypeptide(L)'
;MFNTQPKGTLPPMRAGEHESRAGGEQYCLSPLPLPADSEHAVDVAHIDVRHDDVTMDIRQGASPDSMMTAGHMLSVGAVFMNGFGLLLFFIAITKNSLYDMVLIGWGGLYFVFLYVFILGIIWINTLLKRIPPIRLNRQRREVAFVVDPSGRFWLPAPQNLWLTSAVGLAAAASGFMGIIEIGEWLRGARESFPVGLTLLHIGAMTFFYVYPPIYDAICRLFKRERRTVLAPWEDVIAVCGFNPNLGPGAITGFGWNFALLPPDPERPGYTLPGAGIMVGVGGLPGALAQWEYIRRFMEDGADAITPSAREWGVEWYNAYVAREKAECERTNDPARWRRFRRKRLWEHARFAHWYTEYRMKHILPKAVPSDWLAEWSKPLPESQWAKPSAAVNELSEHLRAAYQRSEKFIEMGDIEKRFGVAVPAASQQAYPTFPFRANVSSA
;
A
#
# COMPACT_ATOMS: atom_id res chain seq x y z
N MET A 1 -34.66 -8.03 -8.49
CA MET A 1 -34.13 -7.17 -9.56
C MET A 1 -34.01 -5.77 -8.96
N PHE A 2 -32.83 -5.42 -8.45
CA PHE A 2 -32.63 -4.09 -7.85
C PHE A 2 -32.63 -3.05 -8.97
N ASN A 3 -33.48 -2.04 -8.84
CA ASN A 3 -33.60 -0.95 -9.80
C ASN A 3 -32.36 -0.04 -9.67
N THR A 4 -31.25 -0.41 -10.30
CA THR A 4 -29.97 0.33 -10.28
C THR A 4 -29.89 1.37 -11.39
N GLN A 5 -30.98 2.08 -11.64
CA GLN A 5 -30.96 3.32 -12.42
C GLN A 5 -30.83 4.47 -11.42
N PRO A 6 -29.61 4.97 -11.11
CA PRO A 6 -29.47 6.14 -10.26
C PRO A 6 -30.12 7.32 -10.98
N LYS A 7 -31.30 7.73 -10.51
CA LYS A 7 -31.91 9.00 -10.87
C LYS A 7 -31.06 10.10 -10.23
N GLY A 8 -30.11 10.62 -10.98
CA GLY A 8 -29.23 11.73 -10.59
C GLY A 8 -27.93 11.27 -9.91
N THR A 9 -26.85 12.00 -10.18
CA THR A 9 -25.64 11.97 -9.33
C THR A 9 -26.06 12.42 -7.94
N LEU A 10 -25.88 11.58 -6.92
CA LEU A 10 -26.16 12.00 -5.56
C LEU A 10 -25.23 13.15 -5.17
N PRO A 11 -25.69 14.09 -4.35
CA PRO A 11 -24.82 15.13 -3.82
C PRO A 11 -23.63 14.49 -3.10
N PRO A 12 -22.44 15.13 -3.13
CA PRO A 12 -21.30 14.66 -2.37
C PRO A 12 -21.65 14.61 -0.88
N MET A 13 -21.27 13.51 -0.22
CA MET A 13 -21.52 13.34 1.21
C MET A 13 -20.80 14.39 2.05
N ARG A 14 -21.43 14.80 3.14
CA ARG A 14 -20.93 15.77 4.11
C ARG A 14 -20.37 15.09 5.34
N ALA A 15 -19.48 15.80 6.04
CA ALA A 15 -18.90 15.30 7.28
C ALA A 15 -20.01 14.89 8.26
N GLY A 16 -19.88 13.71 8.87
CA GLY A 16 -20.85 13.11 9.78
C GLY A 16 -21.97 12.30 9.09
N GLU A 17 -22.11 12.38 7.77
CA GLU A 17 -23.01 11.51 7.03
C GLU A 17 -22.46 10.09 6.88
N HIS A 18 -23.38 9.12 6.82
CA HIS A 18 -23.07 7.74 6.49
C HIS A 18 -24.09 7.20 5.49
N GLU A 19 -23.64 6.25 4.69
CA GLU A 19 -24.46 5.57 3.70
C GLU A 19 -24.19 4.06 3.75
N SER A 20 -25.25 3.26 3.65
CA SER A 20 -25.17 1.81 3.47
C SER A 20 -25.60 1.44 2.05
N ARG A 21 -24.71 0.81 1.27
CA ARG A 21 -24.98 0.39 -0.11
C ARG A 21 -24.41 -0.98 -0.42
N ALA A 22 -25.23 -1.82 -1.06
CA ALA A 22 -24.82 -3.09 -1.66
C ALA A 22 -24.01 -4.01 -0.71
N GLY A 23 -24.30 -3.98 0.59
CA GLY A 23 -23.60 -4.77 1.62
C GLY A 23 -22.32 -4.14 2.17
N GLY A 24 -22.00 -2.91 1.77
CA GLY A 24 -20.95 -2.07 2.34
C GLY A 24 -21.52 -0.86 3.10
N GLU A 25 -20.67 -0.25 3.92
CA GLU A 25 -20.97 0.98 4.67
C GLU A 25 -19.90 2.03 4.34
N GLN A 26 -20.30 3.29 4.24
CA GLN A 26 -19.37 4.40 4.03
C GLN A 26 -19.71 5.54 4.99
N TYR A 27 -18.69 6.06 5.66
CA TYR A 27 -18.75 7.18 6.60
C TYR A 27 -17.89 8.32 6.07
N CYS A 28 -18.44 9.53 6.01
CA CYS A 28 -17.71 10.71 5.56
C CYS A 28 -17.14 11.46 6.76
N LEU A 29 -15.82 11.62 6.80
CA LEU A 29 -15.11 12.32 7.88
C LEU A 29 -14.77 13.77 7.53
N SER A 30 -14.81 14.11 6.24
CA SER A 30 -14.60 15.45 5.71
C SER A 30 -15.55 15.69 4.50
N PRO A 31 -15.62 16.87 3.85
CA PRO A 31 -14.48 17.69 3.37
C PRO A 31 -13.87 18.64 4.41
N LEU A 32 -14.67 19.15 5.34
CA LEU A 32 -14.13 19.98 6.41
C LEU A 32 -13.33 19.13 7.42
N PRO A 33 -12.16 19.61 7.88
CA PRO A 33 -11.30 18.90 8.81
C PRO A 33 -11.82 18.98 10.26
N LEU A 34 -13.02 18.43 10.49
CA LEU A 34 -13.71 18.52 11.76
C LEU A 34 -13.17 17.49 12.77
N PRO A 35 -13.11 17.84 14.07
CA PRO A 35 -12.71 16.90 15.10
C PRO A 35 -13.73 15.76 15.19
N ALA A 36 -13.27 14.53 15.37
CA ALA A 36 -14.13 13.34 15.42
C ALA A 36 -14.25 12.70 16.82
N ASP A 37 -13.69 13.36 17.85
CA ASP A 37 -13.65 12.91 19.27
C ASP A 37 -13.07 11.51 19.47
N SER A 38 -11.97 11.20 18.80
CA SER A 38 -11.19 10.02 19.15
C SER A 38 -10.19 10.38 20.25
N GLU A 39 -10.27 9.69 21.39
CA GLU A 39 -9.31 9.82 22.50
C GLU A 39 -7.86 9.49 22.06
N HIS A 40 -7.72 8.71 20.98
CA HIS A 40 -6.44 8.19 20.51
C HIS A 40 -6.16 8.65 19.08
N ALA A 41 -5.36 9.71 18.94
CA ALA A 41 -4.73 10.08 17.67
C ALA A 41 -3.53 9.15 17.43
N VAL A 42 -3.78 8.04 16.72
CA VAL A 42 -2.81 6.96 16.50
C VAL A 42 -2.74 6.63 15.01
N ASP A 43 -1.51 6.43 14.51
CA ASP A 43 -1.27 5.92 13.16
C ASP A 43 -1.55 4.41 13.07
N VAL A 44 -2.84 4.06 13.00
CA VAL A 44 -3.33 2.67 12.96
C VAL A 44 -2.88 1.95 11.70
N ALA A 45 -2.80 2.66 10.58
CA ALA A 45 -2.47 2.09 9.28
C ALA A 45 -0.95 2.05 8.99
N HIS A 46 -0.13 2.56 9.91
CA HIS A 46 1.32 2.69 9.76
C HIS A 46 1.72 3.42 8.45
N ILE A 47 1.02 4.52 8.16
CA ILE A 47 1.24 5.31 6.94
C ILE A 47 2.13 6.51 7.16
N ASP A 48 2.43 6.90 8.40
CA ASP A 48 3.39 7.96 8.70
C ASP A 48 4.82 7.48 8.43
N VAL A 49 5.42 8.02 7.38
CA VAL A 49 6.80 7.68 6.99
C VAL A 49 7.80 8.58 7.69
N ARG A 50 7.50 9.87 7.74
CA ARG A 50 8.30 10.91 8.38
C ARG A 50 7.45 12.17 8.55
N HIS A 51 7.71 12.90 9.61
CA HIS A 51 7.20 14.23 9.83
C HIS A 51 8.23 15.09 10.56
N ASP A 52 8.05 16.40 10.44
CA ASP A 52 8.71 17.45 11.21
C ASP A 52 7.65 18.48 11.65
N ASP A 53 8.07 19.61 12.21
CA ASP A 53 7.15 20.65 12.71
C ASP A 53 6.29 21.33 11.62
N VAL A 54 6.59 21.08 10.33
CA VAL A 54 5.96 21.75 9.18
C VAL A 54 5.22 20.75 8.30
N THR A 55 5.83 19.61 8.01
CA THR A 55 5.38 18.66 6.99
C THR A 55 5.31 17.23 7.50
N MET A 56 4.36 16.47 6.95
CA MET A 56 4.21 15.04 7.17
C MET A 56 4.09 14.34 5.82
N ASP A 57 4.90 13.32 5.59
CA ASP A 57 4.81 12.44 4.43
C ASP A 57 4.07 11.17 4.84
N ILE A 58 2.84 11.02 4.35
CA ILE A 58 2.09 9.77 4.50
C ILE A 58 2.22 8.91 3.23
N ARG A 59 2.37 7.61 3.40
CA ARG A 59 2.43 6.65 2.29
C ARG A 59 2.10 5.25 2.75
N GLN A 60 1.51 4.45 1.87
CA GLN A 60 1.48 3.00 2.07
C GLN A 60 2.92 2.45 2.17
N GLY A 61 3.27 2.00 3.38
CA GLY A 61 4.58 1.45 3.71
C GLY A 61 4.79 0.02 3.20
N ALA A 62 6.03 -0.47 3.31
CA ALA A 62 6.27 -1.90 3.21
C ALA A 62 5.86 -2.58 4.52
N SER A 63 4.99 -3.60 4.44
CA SER A 63 4.61 -4.40 5.61
C SER A 63 5.49 -5.66 5.73
N PRO A 64 5.97 -6.02 6.94
CA PRO A 64 6.54 -7.35 7.20
C PRO A 64 5.58 -8.49 6.84
N ASP A 65 4.27 -8.30 7.01
CA ASP A 65 3.26 -9.34 6.78
C ASP A 65 3.21 -9.81 5.33
N SER A 66 3.35 -8.88 4.37
CA SER A 66 3.40 -9.25 2.95
C SER A 66 4.63 -10.13 2.67
N MET A 67 5.76 -9.83 3.29
CA MET A 67 7.00 -10.60 3.11
C MET A 67 6.97 -11.93 3.88
N MET A 68 6.34 -11.96 5.05
CA MET A 68 6.08 -13.19 5.79
C MET A 68 5.10 -14.10 5.05
N THR A 69 4.09 -13.53 4.38
CA THR A 69 3.18 -14.27 3.49
C THR A 69 3.96 -14.90 2.34
N ALA A 70 4.89 -14.15 1.72
CA ALA A 70 5.78 -14.73 0.71
C ALA A 70 6.64 -15.86 1.29
N GLY A 71 7.21 -15.69 2.50
CA GLY A 71 7.95 -16.74 3.21
C GLY A 71 7.10 -17.98 3.52
N HIS A 72 5.84 -17.79 3.90
CA HIS A 72 4.88 -18.87 4.11
C HIS A 72 4.60 -19.62 2.81
N MET A 73 4.35 -18.91 1.70
CA MET A 73 4.11 -19.52 0.39
C MET A 73 5.33 -20.29 -0.11
N LEU A 74 6.54 -19.77 0.14
CA LEU A 74 7.78 -20.48 -0.15
C LEU A 74 7.89 -21.79 0.65
N SER A 75 7.63 -21.74 1.96
CA SER A 75 7.65 -22.94 2.82
C SER A 75 6.61 -23.97 2.40
N VAL A 76 5.36 -23.55 2.14
CA VAL A 76 4.28 -24.44 1.66
C VAL A 76 4.68 -25.08 0.34
N GLY A 77 5.13 -24.28 -0.64
CA GLY A 77 5.53 -24.78 -1.94
C GLY A 77 6.75 -25.71 -1.86
N ALA A 78 7.73 -25.39 -1.02
CA ALA A 78 8.89 -26.25 -0.80
C ALA A 78 8.51 -27.58 -0.15
N VAL A 79 7.66 -27.59 0.87
CA VAL A 79 7.18 -28.83 1.51
C VAL A 79 6.36 -29.66 0.54
N PHE A 80 5.45 -29.03 -0.22
CA PHE A 80 4.68 -29.71 -1.26
C PHE A 80 5.60 -30.34 -2.30
N MET A 81 6.60 -29.60 -2.78
CA MET A 81 7.54 -30.13 -3.78
C MET A 81 8.47 -31.21 -3.25
N ASN A 82 8.91 -31.12 -1.98
CA ASN A 82 9.69 -32.19 -1.36
C ASN A 82 8.84 -33.45 -1.14
N GLY A 83 7.58 -33.31 -0.71
CA GLY A 83 6.65 -34.43 -0.55
C GLY A 83 6.31 -35.09 -1.89
N PHE A 84 6.04 -34.29 -2.92
CA PHE A 84 5.85 -34.78 -4.28
C PHE A 84 7.12 -35.44 -4.83
N GLY A 85 8.29 -34.85 -4.58
CA GLY A 85 9.59 -35.42 -4.92
C GLY A 85 9.84 -36.77 -4.25
N LEU A 86 9.44 -36.94 -2.98
CA LEU A 86 9.53 -38.22 -2.26
C LEU A 86 8.60 -39.29 -2.87
N LEU A 87 7.38 -38.92 -3.27
CA LEU A 87 6.48 -39.81 -4.00
C LEU A 87 7.12 -40.25 -5.33
N LEU A 88 7.64 -39.30 -6.10
CA LEU A 88 8.35 -39.59 -7.34
C LEU A 88 9.58 -40.46 -7.12
N PHE A 89 10.33 -40.24 -6.03
CA PHE A 89 11.48 -41.05 -5.64
C PHE A 89 11.11 -42.53 -5.44
N PHE A 90 10.01 -42.83 -4.74
CA PHE A 90 9.54 -44.21 -4.58
C PHE A 90 9.16 -44.85 -5.93
N ILE A 91 8.50 -44.10 -6.82
CA ILE A 91 8.19 -44.55 -8.18
C ILE A 91 9.49 -44.79 -8.96
N ALA A 92 10.48 -43.91 -8.81
CA ALA A 92 11.73 -43.98 -9.56
C ALA A 92 12.56 -45.22 -9.22
N ILE A 93 12.56 -45.64 -7.94
CA ILE A 93 13.20 -46.88 -7.50
C ILE A 93 12.59 -48.09 -8.23
N THR A 94 11.27 -48.10 -8.43
CA THR A 94 10.59 -49.21 -9.12
C THR A 94 10.84 -49.25 -10.62
N LYS A 95 11.15 -48.11 -11.25
CA LYS A 95 11.28 -47.95 -12.71
C LYS A 95 12.71 -47.65 -13.19
N ASN A 96 13.70 -47.65 -12.29
CA ASN A 96 15.08 -47.23 -12.56
C ASN A 96 15.20 -45.85 -13.23
N SER A 97 14.28 -44.92 -12.90
CA SER A 97 14.20 -43.56 -13.48
C SER A 97 14.61 -42.49 -12.48
N LEU A 98 15.51 -42.82 -11.54
CA LEU A 98 15.84 -41.99 -10.38
C LEU A 98 16.37 -40.61 -10.79
N TYR A 99 17.20 -40.56 -11.82
CA TYR A 99 17.80 -39.33 -12.31
C TYR A 99 16.75 -38.32 -12.80
N ASP A 100 15.87 -38.76 -13.70
CA ASP A 100 14.84 -37.91 -14.30
C ASP A 100 13.89 -37.34 -13.22
N MET A 101 13.55 -38.17 -12.22
CA MET A 101 12.70 -37.75 -11.10
C MET A 101 13.39 -36.73 -10.18
N VAL A 102 14.71 -36.87 -9.97
CA VAL A 102 15.52 -35.88 -9.23
C VAL A 102 15.52 -34.54 -9.98
N LEU A 103 15.75 -34.54 -11.30
CA LEU A 103 15.73 -33.31 -12.10
C LEU A 103 14.35 -32.61 -12.07
N ILE A 104 13.25 -33.37 -12.15
CA ILE A 104 11.89 -32.84 -12.01
C ILE A 104 11.69 -32.21 -10.62
N GLY A 105 12.18 -32.87 -9.56
CA GLY A 105 12.11 -32.35 -8.19
C GLY A 105 12.85 -31.02 -8.02
N TRP A 106 14.10 -30.94 -8.49
CA TRP A 106 14.90 -29.71 -8.47
C TRP A 106 14.30 -28.62 -9.34
N GLY A 107 13.82 -28.97 -10.53
CA GLY A 107 13.10 -28.05 -11.41
C GLY A 107 11.89 -27.45 -10.69
N GLY A 108 11.09 -28.28 -10.03
CA GLY A 108 9.90 -27.85 -9.30
C GLY A 108 10.22 -26.94 -8.10
N LEU A 109 11.29 -27.25 -7.35
CA LEU A 109 11.77 -26.36 -6.28
C LEU A 109 12.23 -25.01 -6.83
N TYR A 110 12.95 -25.00 -7.95
CA TYR A 110 13.37 -23.76 -8.62
C TYR A 110 12.17 -22.96 -9.13
N PHE A 111 11.15 -23.61 -9.70
CA PHE A 111 9.90 -22.99 -10.10
C PHE A 111 9.22 -22.27 -8.94
N VAL A 112 9.01 -22.96 -7.82
CA VAL A 112 8.37 -22.41 -6.62
C VAL A 112 9.17 -21.22 -6.11
N PHE A 113 10.50 -21.38 -5.99
CA PHE A 113 11.38 -20.31 -5.55
C PHE A 113 11.26 -19.06 -6.44
N LEU A 114 11.39 -19.22 -7.77
CA LEU A 114 11.30 -18.09 -8.70
C LEU A 114 9.92 -17.44 -8.69
N TYR A 115 8.84 -18.23 -8.64
CA TYR A 115 7.49 -17.67 -8.61
C TYR A 115 7.28 -16.78 -7.38
N VAL A 116 7.66 -17.27 -6.20
CA VAL A 116 7.58 -16.49 -4.96
C VAL A 116 8.55 -15.32 -4.95
N PHE A 117 9.77 -15.48 -5.47
CA PHE A 117 10.75 -14.40 -5.58
C PHE A 117 10.26 -13.27 -6.49
N ILE A 118 9.69 -13.60 -7.66
CA ILE A 118 9.19 -12.63 -8.62
C ILE A 118 8.02 -11.84 -8.02
N LEU A 119 7.03 -12.52 -7.43
CA LEU A 119 5.86 -11.84 -6.87
C LEU A 119 6.16 -11.15 -5.52
N GLY A 120 6.83 -11.85 -4.60
CA GLY A 120 7.09 -11.35 -3.26
C GLY A 120 8.18 -10.30 -3.18
N ILE A 121 9.17 -10.32 -4.09
CA ILE A 121 10.31 -9.41 -4.10
C ILE A 121 10.31 -8.47 -5.30
N ILE A 122 10.40 -8.98 -6.53
CA ILE A 122 10.58 -8.14 -7.73
C ILE A 122 9.36 -7.23 -7.94
N TRP A 123 8.16 -7.79 -7.94
CA TRP A 123 6.92 -7.07 -8.18
C TRP A 123 6.65 -6.04 -7.08
N ILE A 124 6.68 -6.44 -5.81
CA ILE A 124 6.47 -5.52 -4.69
C ILE A 124 7.51 -4.39 -4.68
N ASN A 125 8.78 -4.68 -4.97
CA ASN A 125 9.78 -3.62 -5.10
C ASN A 125 9.47 -2.66 -6.24
N THR A 126 8.95 -3.16 -7.36
CA THR A 126 8.56 -2.35 -8.53
C THR A 126 7.35 -1.48 -8.21
N LEU A 127 6.39 -2.00 -7.45
CA LEU A 127 5.24 -1.27 -6.92
C LEU A 127 5.67 -0.16 -5.96
N LEU A 128 6.48 -0.48 -4.94
CA LEU A 128 6.92 0.48 -3.91
C LEU A 128 7.78 1.62 -4.48
N LYS A 129 8.58 1.37 -5.53
CA LYS A 129 9.33 2.41 -6.27
C LYS A 129 8.43 3.36 -7.06
N ARG A 130 7.13 3.07 -7.16
CA ARG A 130 6.20 3.83 -8.00
C ARG A 130 5.07 4.46 -7.20
N ILE A 131 4.88 4.11 -5.92
CA ILE A 131 3.92 4.75 -5.02
C ILE A 131 4.57 6.03 -4.43
N PRO A 132 4.15 7.23 -4.85
CA PRO A 132 4.61 8.47 -4.25
C PRO A 132 3.94 8.70 -2.88
N PRO A 133 4.53 9.52 -2.00
CA PRO A 133 3.90 9.93 -0.76
C PRO A 133 2.87 11.01 -1.05
N ILE A 134 1.98 11.21 -0.10
CA ILE A 134 1.18 12.42 0.01
C ILE A 134 1.87 13.28 1.07
N ARG A 135 2.20 14.53 0.72
CA ARG A 135 2.85 15.44 1.66
C ARG A 135 1.84 16.44 2.17
N LEU A 136 1.69 16.51 3.49
CA LEU A 136 0.90 17.53 4.16
C LEU A 136 1.81 18.68 4.59
N ASN A 137 1.31 19.91 4.52
CA ASN A 137 1.96 21.09 5.08
C ASN A 137 0.96 21.85 5.96
N ARG A 138 1.23 21.85 7.27
CA ARG A 138 0.31 22.44 8.25
C ARG A 138 0.27 23.96 8.21
N GLN A 139 1.42 24.60 7.98
CA GLN A 139 1.54 26.06 7.96
C GLN A 139 0.84 26.68 6.75
N ARG A 140 0.86 25.97 5.62
CA ARG A 140 0.12 26.36 4.40
C ARG A 140 -1.33 25.88 4.42
N ARG A 141 -1.69 24.93 5.28
CA ARG A 141 -2.96 24.18 5.25
C ARG A 141 -3.24 23.61 3.85
N GLU A 142 -2.24 22.93 3.29
CA GLU A 142 -2.30 22.35 1.95
C GLU A 142 -1.79 20.90 1.97
N VAL A 143 -2.34 20.06 1.09
CA VAL A 143 -1.95 18.67 0.89
C VAL A 143 -1.54 18.45 -0.56
N ALA A 144 -0.31 17.99 -0.74
CA ALA A 144 0.26 17.69 -2.04
C ALA A 144 0.00 16.23 -2.41
N PHE A 145 -0.83 16.04 -3.43
CA PHE A 145 -1.10 14.75 -4.05
C PHE A 145 -0.30 14.59 -5.33
N VAL A 146 0.07 13.36 -5.66
CA VAL A 146 0.64 13.03 -6.97
C VAL A 146 -0.45 12.33 -7.78
N VAL A 147 -0.80 12.93 -8.91
CA VAL A 147 -1.90 12.53 -9.77
C VAL A 147 -1.33 11.89 -11.03
N ASP A 148 -1.96 10.80 -11.45
CA ASP A 148 -1.60 10.12 -12.69
C ASP A 148 -2.17 10.86 -13.91
N PRO A 149 -1.51 10.77 -15.08
CA PRO A 149 -2.02 11.37 -16.31
C PRO A 149 -3.38 10.79 -16.67
N SER A 150 -4.29 11.65 -17.14
CA SER A 150 -5.65 11.25 -17.52
C SER A 150 -5.67 10.23 -18.67
N GLY A 151 -6.68 9.36 -18.66
CA GLY A 151 -6.93 8.36 -19.70
C GLY A 151 -6.10 7.08 -19.58
N ARG A 152 -6.61 5.98 -20.16
CA ARG A 152 -5.93 4.68 -20.15
C ARG A 152 -4.69 4.71 -21.07
N PHE A 153 -3.59 4.07 -20.65
CA PHE A 153 -2.45 3.82 -21.52
C PHE A 153 -2.53 2.39 -22.06
N TRP A 154 -2.20 2.19 -23.34
CA TRP A 154 -2.28 0.88 -23.98
C TRP A 154 -1.15 -0.06 -23.51
N LEU A 155 -0.02 0.50 -23.07
CA LEU A 155 1.08 -0.26 -22.49
C LEU A 155 0.82 -0.51 -21.00
N PRO A 156 0.90 -1.76 -20.51
CA PRO A 156 0.67 -2.07 -19.11
C PRO A 156 1.75 -1.46 -18.21
N ALA A 157 1.35 -0.88 -17.07
CA ALA A 157 2.32 -0.36 -16.12
C ALA A 157 3.21 -1.49 -15.57
N PRO A 158 4.50 -1.24 -15.26
CA PRO A 158 5.41 -2.29 -14.76
C PRO A 158 4.96 -2.93 -13.44
N GLN A 159 4.20 -2.20 -12.62
CA GLN A 159 3.59 -2.71 -11.39
C GLN A 159 2.26 -3.46 -11.61
N ASN A 160 1.79 -3.59 -12.86
CA ASN A 160 0.58 -4.33 -13.17
C ASN A 160 0.78 -5.83 -12.84
N LEU A 161 -0.08 -6.35 -11.97
CA LEU A 161 0.01 -7.73 -11.48
C LEU A 161 -0.16 -8.77 -12.59
N TRP A 162 -0.99 -8.48 -13.60
CA TRP A 162 -1.22 -9.38 -14.73
C TRP A 162 0.03 -9.51 -15.60
N LEU A 163 0.66 -8.39 -15.94
CA LEU A 163 1.93 -8.37 -16.68
C LEU A 163 3.01 -9.14 -15.92
N THR A 164 3.15 -8.85 -14.63
CA THR A 164 4.19 -9.45 -13.79
C THR A 164 3.95 -10.95 -13.60
N SER A 165 2.70 -11.37 -13.42
CA SER A 165 2.34 -12.78 -13.31
C SER A 165 2.59 -13.55 -14.60
N ALA A 166 2.25 -12.98 -15.77
CA ALA A 166 2.45 -13.63 -17.06
C ALA A 166 3.94 -13.82 -17.38
N VAL A 167 4.75 -12.77 -17.24
CA VAL A 167 6.21 -12.88 -17.44
C VAL A 167 6.84 -13.73 -16.34
N GLY A 168 6.31 -13.67 -15.12
CA GLY A 168 6.77 -14.46 -13.99
C GLY A 168 6.57 -15.96 -14.22
N LEU A 169 5.43 -16.35 -14.79
CA LEU A 169 5.19 -17.73 -15.20
C LEU A 169 6.15 -18.17 -16.29
N ALA A 170 6.40 -17.34 -17.30
CA ALA A 170 7.38 -17.63 -18.35
C ALA A 170 8.80 -17.82 -17.77
N ALA A 171 9.22 -16.96 -16.84
CA ALA A 171 10.51 -17.06 -16.16
C ALA A 171 10.59 -18.33 -15.29
N ALA A 172 9.58 -18.63 -14.48
CA ALA A 172 9.56 -19.80 -13.62
C ALA A 172 9.51 -21.11 -14.43
N ALA A 173 8.66 -21.19 -15.47
CA ALA A 173 8.52 -22.37 -16.32
C ALA A 173 9.76 -22.64 -17.19
N SER A 174 10.34 -21.60 -17.79
CA SER A 174 11.62 -21.74 -18.52
C SER A 174 12.76 -22.14 -17.59
N GLY A 175 12.75 -21.67 -16.35
CA GLY A 175 13.70 -22.08 -15.31
C GLY A 175 13.55 -23.55 -14.93
N PHE A 176 12.32 -24.00 -14.70
CA PHE A 176 11.99 -25.41 -14.46
C PHE A 176 12.52 -26.32 -15.58
N MET A 177 12.17 -25.99 -16.82
CA MET A 177 12.64 -26.75 -17.98
C MET A 177 14.16 -26.65 -18.13
N GLY A 178 14.75 -25.50 -17.81
CA GLY A 178 16.20 -25.29 -17.87
C GLY A 178 16.97 -26.25 -16.97
N ILE A 179 16.49 -26.49 -15.74
CA ILE A 179 17.09 -27.48 -14.82
C ILE A 179 17.10 -28.87 -15.45
N ILE A 180 15.98 -29.29 -16.06
CA ILE A 180 15.86 -30.60 -16.69
C ILE A 180 16.79 -30.71 -17.89
N GLU A 181 16.71 -29.76 -18.82
CA GLU A 181 17.43 -29.83 -20.10
C GLU A 181 18.95 -29.67 -19.95
N ILE A 182 19.39 -28.83 -18.99
CA ILE A 182 20.81 -28.73 -18.65
C ILE A 182 21.28 -30.02 -17.98
N GLY A 183 20.46 -30.62 -17.11
CA GLY A 183 20.74 -31.92 -16.49
C GLY A 183 20.88 -33.05 -17.51
N GLU A 184 20.02 -33.09 -18.53
CA GLU A 184 20.10 -34.06 -19.63
C GLU A 184 21.34 -33.86 -20.50
N TRP A 185 21.70 -32.60 -20.77
CA TRP A 185 22.93 -32.28 -21.48
C TRP A 185 24.19 -32.67 -20.69
N LEU A 186 24.24 -32.39 -19.38
CA LEU A 186 25.34 -32.82 -18.50
C LEU A 186 25.50 -34.34 -18.44
N ARG A 187 24.40 -35.08 -18.59
CA ARG A 187 24.40 -36.56 -18.68
C ARG A 187 24.90 -37.08 -20.03
N GLY A 188 24.99 -36.23 -21.05
CA GLY A 188 25.29 -36.64 -22.42
C GLY A 188 24.10 -37.24 -23.18
N ALA A 189 22.88 -37.13 -22.64
CA ALA A 189 21.65 -37.56 -23.32
C ALA A 189 21.21 -36.56 -24.40
N ARG A 190 21.79 -35.36 -24.41
CA ARG A 190 21.66 -34.36 -25.47
C ARG A 190 23.00 -34.04 -26.10
N GLU A 191 23.02 -33.98 -27.43
CA GLU A 191 24.21 -33.60 -28.21
C GLU A 191 24.49 -32.09 -28.16
N SER A 192 23.46 -31.27 -27.99
CA SER A 192 23.57 -29.80 -28.00
C SER A 192 23.05 -29.17 -26.71
N PHE A 193 23.73 -28.10 -26.28
CA PHE A 193 23.29 -27.28 -25.15
C PHE A 193 21.95 -26.59 -25.48
N PRO A 194 20.99 -26.51 -24.55
CA PRO A 194 19.66 -25.92 -24.77
C PRO A 194 19.68 -24.37 -24.87
N VAL A 195 20.48 -23.80 -25.78
CA VAL A 195 20.72 -22.35 -25.92
C VAL A 195 19.41 -21.56 -25.99
N GLY A 196 18.46 -21.97 -26.83
CA GLY A 196 17.20 -21.25 -27.01
C GLY A 196 16.39 -21.12 -25.72
N LEU A 197 16.33 -22.19 -24.91
CA LEU A 197 15.64 -22.19 -23.63
C LEU A 197 16.37 -21.33 -22.60
N THR A 198 17.71 -21.41 -22.56
CA THR A 198 18.53 -20.56 -21.68
C THR A 198 18.35 -19.08 -22.02
N LEU A 199 18.34 -18.72 -23.31
CA LEU A 199 18.09 -17.34 -23.75
C LEU A 199 16.67 -16.89 -23.41
N LEU A 200 15.66 -17.75 -23.55
CA LEU A 200 14.29 -17.45 -23.11
C LEU A 200 14.25 -17.15 -21.62
N HIS A 201 14.91 -17.96 -20.79
CA HIS A 201 14.96 -17.76 -19.34
C HIS A 201 15.65 -16.45 -18.96
N ILE A 202 16.83 -16.18 -19.55
CA ILE A 202 17.56 -14.92 -19.34
C ILE A 202 16.73 -13.72 -19.79
N GLY A 203 16.08 -13.80 -20.95
CA GLY A 203 15.21 -12.76 -21.48
C GLY A 203 14.03 -12.46 -20.55
N ALA A 204 13.35 -13.50 -20.06
CA ALA A 204 12.24 -13.37 -19.12
C ALA A 204 12.66 -12.75 -17.79
N MET A 205 13.86 -13.11 -17.27
CA MET A 205 14.41 -12.49 -16.05
C MET A 205 14.82 -11.04 -16.27
N THR A 206 15.46 -10.75 -17.41
CA THR A 206 15.94 -9.41 -17.78
C THR A 206 14.78 -8.44 -17.99
N PHE A 207 13.63 -8.92 -18.46
CA PHE A 207 12.41 -8.13 -18.66
C PHE A 207 12.05 -7.29 -17.43
N PHE A 208 12.12 -7.87 -16.22
CA PHE A 208 11.75 -7.17 -14.99
C PHE A 208 12.61 -5.94 -14.67
N TYR A 209 13.82 -5.86 -15.22
CA TYR A 209 14.76 -4.77 -15.00
C TYR A 209 14.83 -3.81 -16.18
N VAL A 210 14.58 -4.30 -17.41
CA VAL A 210 14.66 -3.53 -18.65
C VAL A 210 13.32 -2.89 -19.01
N TYR A 211 12.21 -3.56 -18.77
CA TYR A 211 10.88 -3.03 -19.09
C TYR A 211 10.52 -1.76 -18.31
N PRO A 212 10.74 -1.66 -16.98
CA PRO A 212 10.39 -0.44 -16.24
C PRO A 212 11.03 0.86 -16.74
N PRO A 213 12.35 0.94 -17.04
CA PRO A 213 12.93 2.17 -17.57
C PRO A 213 12.48 2.47 -19.00
N ILE A 214 12.26 1.45 -19.84
CA ILE A 214 11.70 1.64 -21.19
C ILE A 214 10.29 2.22 -21.10
N TYR A 215 9.44 1.66 -20.23
CA TYR A 215 8.11 2.18 -19.96
C TYR A 215 8.15 3.65 -19.54
N ASP A 216 9.01 4.00 -18.59
CA ASP A 216 9.18 5.38 -18.13
C ASP A 216 9.62 6.31 -19.27
N ALA A 217 10.56 5.88 -20.12
CA ALA A 217 11.04 6.66 -21.26
C ALA A 217 9.92 6.91 -22.29
N ILE A 218 9.12 5.88 -22.58
CA ILE A 218 7.95 5.99 -23.46
C ILE A 218 6.93 6.97 -22.85
N CYS A 219 6.60 6.86 -21.56
CA CYS A 219 5.67 7.79 -20.92
C CYS A 219 6.14 9.25 -21.01
N ARG A 220 7.45 9.50 -20.87
CA ARG A 220 8.03 10.85 -21.07
C ARG A 220 7.90 11.33 -22.51
N LEU A 221 8.19 10.46 -23.49
CA LEU A 221 8.04 10.79 -24.91
C LEU A 221 6.60 11.21 -25.26
N PHE A 222 5.60 10.54 -24.66
CA PHE A 222 4.19 10.87 -24.84
C PHE A 222 3.67 11.95 -23.87
N LYS A 223 4.55 12.65 -23.14
CA LYS A 223 4.21 13.70 -22.16
C LYS A 223 3.17 13.26 -21.11
N ARG A 224 3.22 11.97 -20.74
CA ARG A 224 2.34 11.33 -19.74
C ARG A 224 2.99 11.29 -18.36
N GLU A 225 3.55 12.41 -17.92
CA GLU A 225 4.17 12.50 -16.61
C GLU A 225 3.15 12.75 -15.51
N ARG A 226 3.45 12.22 -14.32
CA ARG A 226 2.67 12.50 -13.11
C ARG A 226 2.81 13.97 -12.73
N ARG A 227 1.75 14.52 -12.15
CA ARG A 227 1.73 15.92 -11.69
C ARG A 227 1.48 15.97 -10.20
N THR A 228 2.10 16.93 -9.54
CA THR A 228 1.77 17.26 -8.16
C THR A 228 0.66 18.29 -8.15
N VAL A 229 -0.37 18.04 -7.36
CA VAL A 229 -1.53 18.88 -7.17
C VAL A 229 -1.59 19.30 -5.71
N LEU A 230 -1.70 20.60 -5.45
CA LEU A 230 -1.84 21.15 -4.10
C LEU A 230 -3.32 21.39 -3.82
N ALA A 231 -3.92 20.52 -3.01
CA ALA A 231 -5.30 20.69 -2.55
C ALA A 231 -5.31 21.42 -1.20
N PRO A 232 -6.14 22.45 -1.00
CA PRO A 232 -6.39 23.02 0.32
C PRO A 232 -6.83 21.93 1.30
N TRP A 233 -6.37 22.01 2.54
CA TRP A 233 -6.69 21.03 3.57
C TRP A 233 -8.20 20.90 3.82
N GLU A 234 -8.94 21.99 3.68
CA GLU A 234 -10.40 22.03 3.83
C GLU A 234 -11.18 21.48 2.62
N ASP A 235 -10.50 21.19 1.51
CA ASP A 235 -11.07 20.51 0.34
C ASP A 235 -10.77 19.00 0.36
N VAL A 236 -9.84 18.53 1.20
CA VAL A 236 -9.43 17.12 1.19
C VAL A 236 -10.55 16.21 1.69
N ILE A 237 -10.82 15.14 0.94
CA ILE A 237 -11.85 14.16 1.28
C ILE A 237 -11.23 13.03 2.10
N ALA A 238 -11.84 12.74 3.25
CA ALA A 238 -11.53 11.66 4.14
C ALA A 238 -12.79 10.81 4.33
N VAL A 239 -12.69 9.55 3.95
CA VAL A 239 -13.81 8.60 4.03
C VAL A 239 -13.36 7.29 4.66
N CYS A 240 -14.25 6.69 5.43
CA CYS A 240 -14.09 5.35 5.93
C CYS A 240 -15.11 4.44 5.24
N GLY A 241 -14.67 3.37 4.62
CA GLY A 241 -15.53 2.42 3.92
C GLY A 241 -15.34 1.00 4.43
N PHE A 242 -16.42 0.33 4.78
CA PHE A 242 -16.50 -1.12 4.89
C PHE A 242 -16.92 -1.69 3.54
N ASN A 243 -15.99 -2.35 2.85
CA ASN A 243 -16.25 -2.90 1.53
C ASN A 243 -15.73 -4.33 1.40
N PRO A 244 -16.34 -5.15 0.54
CA PRO A 244 -15.75 -6.42 0.13
C PRO A 244 -14.43 -6.16 -0.61
N ASN A 245 -13.37 -6.85 -0.21
CA ASN A 245 -12.14 -6.93 -0.96
C ASN A 245 -12.38 -7.79 -2.21
N LEU A 246 -12.08 -7.25 -3.38
CA LEU A 246 -12.26 -7.94 -4.65
C LEU A 246 -10.92 -8.56 -5.10
N GLY A 247 -10.91 -9.89 -5.26
CA GLY A 247 -9.85 -10.61 -5.96
C GLY A 247 -10.29 -11.01 -7.37
N PRO A 248 -9.39 -11.61 -8.18
CA PRO A 248 -9.74 -12.12 -9.50
C PRO A 248 -10.90 -13.15 -9.42
N GLY A 249 -12.11 -12.72 -9.76
CA GLY A 249 -13.30 -13.56 -9.86
C GLY A 249 -14.08 -13.83 -8.56
N ALA A 250 -13.68 -13.29 -7.41
CA ALA A 250 -14.38 -13.51 -6.14
C ALA A 250 -14.13 -12.40 -5.09
N ILE A 251 -15.03 -12.31 -4.10
CA ILE A 251 -14.79 -11.53 -2.87
C ILE A 251 -13.80 -12.31 -2.01
N THR A 252 -12.66 -11.70 -1.69
CA THR A 252 -11.58 -12.32 -0.91
C THR A 252 -11.64 -12.01 0.58
N GLY A 253 -12.60 -11.18 1.00
CA GLY A 253 -12.83 -10.82 2.40
C GLY A 253 -13.60 -9.52 2.50
N PHE A 254 -13.80 -9.04 3.73
CA PHE A 254 -14.34 -7.70 3.99
C PHE A 254 -13.31 -6.94 4.83
N GLY A 255 -13.21 -5.63 4.61
CA GLY A 255 -12.26 -4.80 5.33
C GLY A 255 -12.76 -3.38 5.52
N TRP A 256 -12.40 -2.81 6.66
CA TRP A 256 -12.52 -1.39 6.95
C TRP A 256 -11.32 -0.65 6.36
N ASN A 257 -11.58 0.30 5.47
CA ASN A 257 -10.56 1.09 4.80
C ASN A 257 -10.77 2.57 5.08
N PHE A 258 -9.70 3.27 5.45
CA PHE A 258 -9.62 4.72 5.47
C PHE A 258 -9.04 5.20 4.14
N ALA A 259 -9.64 6.22 3.54
CA ALA A 259 -9.12 6.86 2.34
C ALA A 259 -9.00 8.37 2.50
N LEU A 260 -7.88 8.92 2.04
CA LEU A 260 -7.62 10.36 1.96
C LEU A 260 -7.37 10.72 0.49
N LEU A 261 -8.25 11.54 -0.08
CA LEU A 261 -8.38 11.73 -1.53
C LEU A 261 -8.56 13.23 -1.86
N PRO A 262 -7.98 13.72 -2.96
CA PRO A 262 -8.34 15.03 -3.49
C PRO A 262 -9.62 14.93 -4.34
N PRO A 263 -10.64 15.78 -4.10
CA PRO A 263 -11.79 15.88 -5.01
C PRO A 263 -11.35 16.30 -6.42
N ASP A 264 -12.12 15.92 -7.43
CA ASP A 264 -11.99 16.49 -8.77
C ASP A 264 -12.81 17.80 -8.85
N PRO A 265 -12.17 18.98 -9.00
CA PRO A 265 -12.89 20.26 -9.06
C PRO A 265 -13.84 20.36 -10.27
N GLU A 266 -13.53 19.65 -11.37
CA GLU A 266 -14.34 19.68 -12.59
C GLU A 266 -15.50 18.68 -12.55
N ARG A 267 -15.40 17.64 -11.71
CA ARG A 267 -16.37 16.54 -11.64
C ARG A 267 -16.79 16.28 -10.20
N PRO A 268 -17.83 16.97 -9.71
CA PRO A 268 -18.36 16.76 -8.37
C PRO A 268 -18.67 15.28 -8.10
N GLY A 269 -18.19 14.77 -6.95
CA GLY A 269 -18.35 13.36 -6.55
C GLY A 269 -17.29 12.41 -7.09
N TYR A 270 -16.37 12.88 -7.94
CA TYR A 270 -15.20 12.12 -8.39
C TYR A 270 -13.93 12.64 -7.70
N THR A 271 -12.87 11.84 -7.76
CA THR A 271 -11.53 12.16 -7.23
C THR A 271 -10.51 12.15 -8.34
N LEU A 272 -9.40 12.86 -8.15
CA LEU A 272 -8.36 12.94 -9.17
C LEU A 272 -7.76 11.54 -9.44
N PRO A 273 -7.54 11.14 -10.71
CA PRO A 273 -7.08 9.80 -11.05
C PRO A 273 -5.75 9.40 -10.42
N GLY A 274 -5.72 8.23 -9.79
CA GLY A 274 -4.50 7.67 -9.20
C GLY A 274 -3.97 8.46 -8.00
N ALA A 275 -4.72 9.43 -7.49
CA ALA A 275 -4.34 10.28 -6.38
C ALA A 275 -4.94 9.78 -5.06
N GLY A 276 -4.24 10.08 -3.96
CA GLY A 276 -4.68 9.73 -2.62
C GLY A 276 -4.19 8.38 -2.13
N ILE A 277 -4.67 7.99 -0.96
CA ILE A 277 -4.26 6.78 -0.25
C ILE A 277 -5.51 6.06 0.27
N MET A 278 -5.48 4.72 0.23
CA MET A 278 -6.51 3.86 0.82
C MET A 278 -5.83 2.74 1.60
N VAL A 279 -6.13 2.61 2.88
CA VAL A 279 -5.46 1.69 3.80
C VAL A 279 -6.42 1.05 4.78
N GLY A 280 -6.12 -0.19 5.18
CA GLY A 280 -6.90 -0.92 6.16
C GLY A 280 -6.72 -0.35 7.57
N VAL A 281 -7.81 -0.19 8.31
CA VAL A 281 -7.82 0.41 9.66
C VAL A 281 -8.50 -0.45 10.72
N GLY A 282 -8.84 -1.71 10.39
CA GLY A 282 -9.35 -2.71 11.33
C GLY A 282 -10.77 -2.47 11.88
N GLY A 283 -11.31 -1.26 11.76
CA GLY A 283 -12.64 -0.88 12.21
C GLY A 283 -12.90 0.62 12.06
N LEU A 284 -14.16 1.03 12.22
CA LEU A 284 -14.52 2.45 12.26
C LEU A 284 -13.77 3.24 13.35
N PRO A 285 -13.58 2.73 14.59
CA PRO A 285 -12.77 3.42 15.59
C PRO A 285 -11.32 3.66 15.13
N GLY A 286 -10.74 2.70 14.41
CA GLY A 286 -9.39 2.84 13.84
C GLY A 286 -9.33 3.89 12.73
N ALA A 287 -10.39 4.02 11.94
CA ALA A 287 -10.50 5.08 10.93
C ALA A 287 -10.60 6.48 11.56
N LEU A 288 -11.39 6.62 12.62
CA LEU A 288 -11.52 7.87 13.38
C LEU A 288 -10.20 8.24 14.06
N ALA A 289 -9.48 7.25 14.62
CA ALA A 289 -8.15 7.44 15.20
C ALA A 289 -7.11 7.89 14.15
N GLN A 290 -7.12 7.27 12.96
CA GLN A 290 -6.24 7.65 11.85
C GLN A 290 -6.55 9.06 11.33
N TRP A 291 -7.84 9.40 11.23
CA TRP A 291 -8.27 10.74 10.85
C TRP A 291 -7.81 11.78 11.87
N GLU A 292 -8.05 11.54 13.17
CA GLU A 292 -7.58 12.42 14.24
C GLU A 292 -6.06 12.53 14.27
N TYR A 293 -5.31 11.46 13.97
CA TYR A 293 -3.86 11.53 13.83
C TYR A 293 -3.44 12.56 12.77
N ILE A 294 -4.01 12.47 11.57
CA ILE A 294 -3.69 13.38 10.47
C ILE A 294 -4.18 14.80 10.77
N ARG A 295 -5.40 14.94 11.31
CA ARG A 295 -6.00 16.23 11.64
C ARG A 295 -5.23 16.95 12.74
N ARG A 296 -4.88 16.28 13.85
CA ARG A 296 -4.10 16.90 14.93
C ARG A 296 -2.72 17.34 14.48
N PHE A 297 -2.06 16.59 13.59
CA PHE A 297 -0.84 17.08 12.96
C PHE A 297 -1.07 18.41 12.21
N MET A 298 -2.13 18.49 11.40
CA MET A 298 -2.46 19.67 10.60
C MET A 298 -2.90 20.89 11.44
N GLU A 299 -3.69 20.67 12.49
CA GLU A 299 -4.23 21.74 13.32
C GLU A 299 -3.27 22.10 14.48
N ASP A 300 -2.89 21.11 15.27
CA ASP A 300 -2.23 21.29 16.57
C ASP A 300 -0.70 21.14 16.49
N GLY A 301 -0.19 20.39 15.50
CA GLY A 301 1.25 20.22 15.23
C GLY A 301 1.81 18.84 15.58
N ALA A 302 3.12 18.66 15.37
CA ALA A 302 3.80 17.38 15.56
C ALA A 302 3.78 16.89 17.01
N ASP A 303 3.75 17.79 17.99
CA ASP A 303 3.68 17.43 19.42
C ASP A 303 2.31 16.87 19.84
N ALA A 304 1.27 17.06 19.02
CA ALA A 304 -0.10 16.63 19.33
C ALA A 304 -0.41 15.19 18.89
N ILE A 305 0.49 14.57 18.12
CA ILE A 305 0.35 13.20 17.63
C ILE A 305 1.21 12.22 18.42
N THR A 306 0.77 10.97 18.50
CA THR A 306 1.59 9.92 19.11
C THR A 306 2.79 9.60 18.23
N PRO A 307 3.98 9.28 18.78
CA PRO A 307 5.09 8.81 17.96
C PRO A 307 4.68 7.56 17.18
N SER A 308 4.88 7.57 15.85
CA SER A 308 4.52 6.44 15.01
C SER A 308 5.29 5.18 15.44
N ALA A 309 4.54 4.14 15.83
CA ALA A 309 5.13 2.86 16.20
C ALA A 309 5.72 2.20 14.94
N ARG A 310 7.05 2.14 14.86
CA ARG A 310 7.73 1.41 13.79
C ARG A 310 7.68 -0.09 14.08
N GLU A 311 6.60 -0.74 13.65
CA GLU A 311 6.39 -2.19 13.84
C GLU A 311 7.13 -3.07 12.82
N TRP A 312 8.29 -2.61 12.37
CA TRP A 312 9.09 -3.27 11.35
C TRP A 312 10.58 -3.18 11.70
N GLY A 313 11.40 -3.96 10.99
CA GLY A 313 12.84 -4.05 11.24
C GLY A 313 13.24 -5.10 12.27
N VAL A 314 14.54 -5.42 12.26
CA VAL A 314 15.08 -6.55 13.03
C VAL A 314 15.05 -6.27 14.53
N GLU A 315 15.24 -5.03 14.94
CA GLU A 315 15.19 -4.61 16.34
C GLU A 315 13.80 -4.84 16.94
N TRP A 316 12.75 -4.33 16.28
CA TRP A 316 11.37 -4.56 16.69
C TRP A 316 11.05 -6.06 16.76
N TYR A 317 11.46 -6.83 15.74
CA TYR A 317 11.25 -8.28 15.72
C TYR A 317 11.93 -8.99 16.90
N ASN A 318 13.17 -8.61 17.23
CA ASN A 318 13.87 -9.18 18.38
C ASN A 318 13.17 -8.82 19.70
N ALA A 319 12.71 -7.58 19.85
CA ALA A 319 11.95 -7.15 21.01
C ALA A 319 10.61 -7.88 21.14
N TYR A 320 9.89 -8.07 20.02
CA TYR A 320 8.65 -8.85 19.97
C TYR A 320 8.87 -10.31 20.38
N VAL A 321 9.91 -10.96 19.84
CA VAL A 321 10.28 -12.34 20.21
C VAL A 321 10.65 -12.44 21.70
N ALA A 322 11.34 -11.44 22.25
CA ALA A 322 11.70 -11.38 23.66
C ALA A 322 10.46 -11.22 24.57
N ARG A 323 9.52 -10.33 24.21
CA ARG A 323 8.25 -10.18 24.93
C ARG A 323 7.43 -11.47 24.93
N GLU A 324 7.31 -12.13 23.78
CA GLU A 324 6.57 -13.39 23.68
C GLU A 324 7.24 -14.51 24.50
N LYS A 325 8.58 -14.54 24.54
CA LYS A 325 9.33 -15.48 25.39
C LYS A 325 9.06 -15.24 26.87
N ALA A 326 9.17 -13.98 27.32
CA ALA A 326 8.93 -13.61 28.71
C ALA A 326 7.48 -13.92 29.14
N GLU A 327 6.50 -13.69 28.26
CA GLU A 327 5.10 -14.02 28.53
C GLU A 327 4.86 -15.53 28.62
N CYS A 328 5.51 -16.34 27.77
CA CYS A 328 5.46 -17.80 27.86
C CYS A 328 6.11 -18.33 29.15
N GLU A 329 7.21 -17.72 29.60
CA GLU A 329 7.86 -18.04 30.88
C GLU A 329 6.98 -17.67 32.07
N ARG A 330 6.35 -16.48 32.03
CA ARG A 330 5.40 -15.99 33.05
C ARG A 330 4.16 -16.90 33.18
N THR A 331 3.65 -17.39 32.05
CA THR A 331 2.47 -18.27 31.99
C THR A 331 2.80 -19.76 32.08
N ASN A 332 4.08 -20.12 32.16
CA ASN A 332 4.60 -21.50 32.14
C ASN A 332 4.05 -22.34 30.96
N ASP A 333 3.94 -21.75 29.76
CA ASP A 333 3.46 -22.42 28.54
C ASP A 333 4.59 -22.63 27.51
N PRO A 334 5.39 -23.70 27.64
CA PRO A 334 6.45 -24.01 26.68
C PRO A 334 5.88 -24.47 25.32
N ALA A 335 4.62 -24.89 25.25
CA ALA A 335 3.99 -25.31 24.01
C ALA A 335 3.66 -24.11 23.12
N ARG A 336 3.18 -23.00 23.71
CA ARG A 336 2.99 -21.72 23.03
C ARG A 336 4.30 -21.22 22.43
N TRP A 337 5.39 -21.24 23.20
CA TRP A 337 6.70 -20.84 22.69
C TRP A 337 7.16 -21.67 21.48
N ARG A 338 7.01 -23.01 21.54
CA ARG A 338 7.34 -23.89 20.41
C ARG A 338 6.49 -23.60 19.18
N ARG A 339 5.17 -23.40 19.35
CA ARG A 339 4.26 -23.03 18.24
C ARG A 339 4.67 -21.70 17.63
N PHE A 340 4.94 -20.69 18.45
CA PHE A 340 5.40 -19.37 18.01
C PHE A 340 6.70 -19.47 17.21
N ARG A 341 7.74 -20.14 17.75
CA ARG A 341 9.03 -20.29 17.07
C ARG A 341 8.95 -21.02 15.74
N ARG A 342 8.16 -22.12 15.68
CA ARG A 342 7.94 -22.84 14.42
C ARG A 342 7.23 -21.98 13.39
N LYS A 343 6.18 -21.25 13.79
CA LYS A 343 5.46 -20.33 12.91
C LYS A 343 6.39 -19.24 12.35
N ARG A 344 7.21 -18.60 13.20
CA ARG A 344 8.13 -17.54 12.76
C ARG A 344 9.25 -18.05 11.87
N LEU A 345 9.73 -19.27 12.09
CA LEU A 345 10.67 -19.93 11.19
C LEU A 345 10.01 -20.23 9.83
N TRP A 346 8.81 -20.80 9.85
CA TRP A 346 8.03 -21.12 8.66
C TRP A 346 7.74 -19.91 7.77
N GLU A 347 7.42 -18.78 8.39
CA GLU A 347 7.15 -17.51 7.71
C GLU A 347 8.43 -16.75 7.30
N HIS A 348 9.61 -17.28 7.65
CA HIS A 348 10.89 -16.57 7.46
C HIS A 348 10.88 -15.17 8.10
N ALA A 349 10.24 -15.02 9.25
CA ALA A 349 9.87 -13.71 9.82
C ALA A 349 11.08 -12.79 10.04
N ARG A 350 12.22 -13.31 10.52
CA ARG A 350 13.43 -12.49 10.71
C ARG A 350 13.91 -11.87 9.39
N PHE A 351 13.94 -12.65 8.31
CA PHE A 351 14.28 -12.15 6.97
C PHE A 351 13.24 -11.14 6.50
N ALA A 352 11.95 -11.42 6.74
CA ALA A 352 10.88 -10.51 6.36
C ALA A 352 11.03 -9.12 7.00
N HIS A 353 11.30 -9.06 8.30
CA HIS A 353 11.55 -7.80 9.00
C HIS A 353 12.81 -7.08 8.50
N TRP A 354 13.92 -7.80 8.30
CA TRP A 354 15.15 -7.24 7.74
C TRP A 354 14.93 -6.64 6.35
N TYR A 355 14.24 -7.37 5.47
CA TYR A 355 14.03 -6.93 4.10
C TYR A 355 12.99 -5.81 3.99
N THR A 356 11.99 -5.79 4.88
CA THR A 356 11.08 -4.64 5.01
C THR A 356 11.83 -3.39 5.43
N GLU A 357 12.74 -3.48 6.40
CA GLU A 357 13.61 -2.35 6.77
C GLU A 357 14.47 -1.88 5.59
N TYR A 358 15.06 -2.81 4.82
CA TYR A 358 15.76 -2.46 3.58
C TYR A 358 14.85 -1.74 2.58
N ARG A 359 13.59 -2.18 2.42
CA ARG A 359 12.62 -1.50 1.54
C ARG A 359 12.32 -0.08 1.99
N MET A 360 12.09 0.12 3.29
CA MET A 360 11.81 1.43 3.87
C MET A 360 13.01 2.38 3.66
N LYS A 361 14.25 1.90 3.83
CA LYS A 361 15.47 2.71 3.72
C LYS A 361 15.95 2.97 2.29
N HIS A 362 15.78 2.01 1.37
CA HIS A 362 16.45 2.04 0.06
C HIS A 362 15.53 1.91 -1.16
N ILE A 363 14.28 1.46 -0.99
CA ILE A 363 13.36 1.22 -2.11
C ILE A 363 12.27 2.28 -2.16
N LEU A 364 11.57 2.54 -1.06
CA LEU A 364 10.51 3.57 -0.99
C LEU A 364 11.01 4.98 -1.37
N PRO A 365 12.20 5.44 -0.91
CA PRO A 365 12.68 6.78 -1.26
C PRO A 365 12.85 6.99 -2.77
N LYS A 366 13.10 5.93 -3.55
CA LYS A 366 13.28 6.01 -5.01
C LYS A 366 12.02 6.38 -5.78
N ALA A 367 10.85 6.37 -5.14
CA ALA A 367 9.61 6.79 -5.78
C ALA A 367 9.49 8.30 -5.96
N VAL A 368 10.34 9.08 -5.28
CA VAL A 368 10.25 10.54 -5.19
C VAL A 368 11.54 11.17 -5.70
N PRO A 369 11.47 12.21 -6.54
CA PRO A 369 12.64 13.04 -6.85
C PRO A 369 13.25 13.68 -5.60
N SER A 370 14.57 13.85 -5.57
CA SER A 370 15.28 14.37 -4.39
C SER A 370 14.86 15.79 -4.00
N ASP A 371 14.44 16.60 -4.97
CA ASP A 371 14.05 18.00 -4.84
C ASP A 371 12.53 18.20 -4.76
N TRP A 372 11.74 17.11 -4.76
CA TRP A 372 10.29 17.19 -4.78
C TRP A 372 9.74 17.97 -3.58
N LEU A 373 9.11 19.12 -3.91
CA LEU A 373 8.52 20.08 -2.98
C LEU A 373 9.51 20.65 -1.96
N ALA A 374 10.82 20.66 -2.22
CA ALA A 374 11.82 21.14 -1.26
C ALA A 374 11.58 22.62 -0.84
N GLU A 375 11.29 23.50 -1.80
CA GLU A 375 10.93 24.91 -1.56
C GLU A 375 9.60 25.03 -0.79
N TRP A 376 8.58 24.30 -1.22
CA TRP A 376 7.24 24.35 -0.64
C TRP A 376 7.21 23.82 0.81
N SER A 377 8.10 22.89 1.15
CA SER A 377 8.30 22.31 2.48
C SER A 377 9.09 23.18 3.47
N LYS A 378 9.67 24.32 3.03
CA LYS A 378 10.38 25.22 3.96
C LYS A 378 9.41 25.86 4.97
N PRO A 379 9.84 26.07 6.22
CA PRO A 379 9.03 26.74 7.23
C PRO A 379 8.71 28.17 6.80
N LEU A 380 7.48 28.58 7.06
CA LEU A 380 6.96 29.93 6.92
C LEU A 380 6.99 30.66 8.27
N PRO A 381 7.20 31.99 8.28
CA PRO A 381 6.96 32.81 9.46
C PRO A 381 5.51 32.66 9.94
N GLU A 382 5.30 32.69 11.27
CA GLU A 382 3.95 32.54 11.88
C GLU A 382 2.92 33.53 11.33
N SER A 383 3.35 34.74 10.94
CA SER A 383 2.49 35.75 10.34
C SER A 383 1.91 35.35 8.98
N GLN A 384 2.52 34.36 8.30
CA GLN A 384 2.11 33.85 7.00
C GLN A 384 1.38 32.50 7.10
N TRP A 385 1.14 31.99 8.31
CA TRP A 385 0.43 30.73 8.47
C TRP A 385 -1.02 30.89 8.05
N ALA A 386 -1.48 29.97 7.19
CA ALA A 386 -2.87 29.87 6.81
C ALA A 386 -3.70 29.49 8.04
N LYS A 387 -4.82 30.19 8.25
CA LYS A 387 -5.73 29.96 9.38
C LYS A 387 -6.93 29.13 8.93
N PRO A 388 -7.51 28.30 9.83
CA PRO A 388 -8.77 27.62 9.55
C PRO A 388 -9.88 28.62 9.19
N SER A 389 -10.78 28.22 8.31
CA SER A 389 -11.95 29.04 7.98
C SER A 389 -12.87 29.26 9.20
N ALA A 390 -13.67 30.32 9.15
CA ALA A 390 -14.62 30.63 10.22
C ALA A 390 -15.60 29.46 10.45
N ALA A 391 -16.05 28.80 9.38
CA ALA A 391 -16.94 27.65 9.45
C ALA A 391 -16.29 26.46 10.17
N VAL A 392 -15.02 26.15 9.90
CA VAL A 392 -14.30 25.07 10.61
C VAL A 392 -14.20 25.38 12.10
N ASN A 393 -13.87 26.62 12.47
CA ASN A 393 -13.77 27.02 13.87
C ASN A 393 -15.13 26.91 14.59
N GLU A 394 -16.19 27.48 14.01
CA GLU A 394 -17.54 27.47 14.57
C GLU A 394 -18.08 26.04 14.75
N LEU A 395 -17.97 25.21 13.70
CA LEU A 395 -18.38 23.80 13.76
C LEU A 395 -17.54 23.00 14.76
N SER A 396 -16.24 23.27 14.87
CA SER A 396 -15.39 22.60 15.86
C SER A 396 -15.82 22.90 17.28
N GLU A 397 -16.21 24.14 17.60
CA GLU A 397 -16.75 24.47 18.94
C GLU A 397 -18.09 23.76 19.20
N HIS A 398 -19.00 23.76 18.22
CA HIS A 398 -20.27 23.04 18.35
C HIS A 398 -20.08 21.54 18.58
N LEU A 399 -19.14 20.93 17.86
CA LEU A 399 -18.80 19.52 18.01
C LEU A 399 -18.22 19.24 19.40
N ARG A 400 -17.26 20.04 19.89
CA ARG A 400 -16.72 19.90 21.26
C ARG A 400 -17.82 19.97 22.31
N ALA A 401 -18.77 20.90 22.17
CA ALA A 401 -19.92 20.97 23.07
C ALA A 401 -20.84 19.75 22.96
N ALA A 402 -20.99 19.16 21.78
CA ALA A 402 -21.78 17.94 21.57
C ALA A 402 -21.11 16.69 22.15
N TYR A 403 -19.78 16.59 22.05
CA TYR A 403 -19.00 15.53 22.67
C TYR A 403 -19.09 15.52 24.19
N GLN A 404 -19.12 16.71 24.81
CA GLN A 404 -19.40 16.82 26.25
C GLN A 404 -20.78 16.26 26.65
N ARG A 405 -21.72 16.19 25.70
CA ARG A 405 -23.05 15.55 25.89
C ARG A 405 -23.07 14.08 25.46
N SER A 406 -21.91 13.48 25.18
CA SER A 406 -21.77 12.09 24.71
C SER A 406 -22.43 11.80 23.36
N GLU A 407 -22.68 12.83 22.54
CA GLU A 407 -23.13 12.65 21.16
C GLU A 407 -21.92 12.25 20.29
N LYS A 408 -22.06 11.27 19.39
CA LYS A 408 -20.93 10.80 18.55
C LYS A 408 -20.96 11.41 17.16
N PHE A 409 -19.77 11.71 16.62
CA PHE A 409 -19.59 12.33 15.29
C PHE A 409 -20.40 11.63 14.19
N ILE A 410 -20.34 10.29 14.13
CA ILE A 410 -20.98 9.47 13.09
C ILE A 410 -22.51 9.35 13.24
N GLU A 411 -23.06 9.69 14.40
CA GLU A 411 -24.50 9.61 14.69
C GLU A 411 -25.21 10.95 14.43
N MET A 412 -24.44 12.03 14.20
CA MET A 412 -24.97 13.38 14.06
C MET A 412 -25.54 13.70 12.66
N GLY A 413 -25.15 12.95 11.63
CA GLY A 413 -25.54 13.21 10.24
C GLY A 413 -24.80 14.41 9.66
N ASP A 414 -25.42 15.12 8.72
CA ASP A 414 -24.89 16.36 8.14
C ASP A 414 -24.64 17.43 9.22
N ILE A 415 -23.38 17.59 9.60
CA ILE A 415 -22.93 18.50 10.66
C ILE A 415 -23.22 19.97 10.31
N GLU A 416 -23.00 20.36 9.05
CA GLU A 416 -23.21 21.74 8.58
C GLU A 416 -24.68 22.12 8.77
N LYS A 417 -25.58 21.25 8.33
CA LYS A 417 -27.03 21.44 8.45
C LYS A 417 -27.53 21.34 9.89
N ARG A 418 -26.96 20.44 10.70
CA ARG A 418 -27.36 20.23 12.11
C ARG A 418 -27.16 21.49 12.94
N PHE A 419 -26.04 22.18 12.74
CA PHE A 419 -25.70 23.40 13.50
C PHE A 419 -26.05 24.70 12.75
N GLY A 420 -26.55 24.61 11.52
CA GLY A 420 -27.00 25.77 10.74
C GLY A 420 -25.87 26.66 10.25
N VAL A 421 -24.65 26.13 10.12
CA VAL A 421 -23.47 26.87 9.68
C VAL A 421 -23.35 26.79 8.16
N ALA A 422 -23.37 27.95 7.50
CA ALA A 422 -23.21 28.02 6.05
C ALA A 422 -21.74 27.86 5.67
N VAL A 423 -21.40 26.71 5.09
CA VAL A 423 -20.06 26.45 4.55
C VAL A 423 -20.01 26.90 3.09
N PRO A 424 -19.05 27.76 2.68
CA PRO A 424 -18.84 28.07 1.28
C PRO A 424 -18.63 26.80 0.47
N ALA A 425 -19.26 26.70 -0.70
CA ALA A 425 -19.01 25.57 -1.59
C ALA A 425 -17.51 25.48 -1.93
N ALA A 426 -16.97 24.26 -1.95
CA ALA A 426 -15.59 24.01 -2.35
C ALA A 426 -15.30 24.71 -3.68
N SER A 427 -14.14 25.36 -3.78
CA SER A 427 -13.78 26.12 -4.96
C SER A 427 -13.75 25.20 -6.18
N GLN A 428 -14.54 25.51 -7.22
CA GLN A 428 -14.46 24.81 -8.51
C GLN A 428 -13.19 25.20 -9.29
N GLN A 429 -12.32 26.02 -8.71
CA GLN A 429 -11.06 26.40 -9.32
C GLN A 429 -10.11 25.20 -9.36
N ALA A 430 -9.49 24.99 -10.52
CA ALA A 430 -8.44 23.99 -10.64
C ALA A 430 -7.32 24.26 -9.64
N TYR A 431 -6.91 23.22 -8.92
CA TYR A 431 -5.80 23.30 -7.98
C TYR A 431 -4.48 23.68 -8.65
N PRO A 432 -3.56 24.35 -7.96
CA PRO A 432 -2.20 24.56 -8.44
C PRO A 432 -1.53 23.23 -8.79
N THR A 433 -0.93 23.15 -9.99
CA THR A 433 -0.28 21.93 -10.49
C THR A 433 1.17 22.17 -10.87
N PHE A 434 2.04 21.21 -10.55
CA PHE A 434 3.47 21.24 -10.83
C PHE A 434 3.92 19.91 -11.45
N PRO A 435 4.97 19.88 -12.29
CA PRO A 435 5.58 18.63 -12.73
C PRO A 435 6.10 17.83 -11.53
N PHE A 436 5.76 16.54 -11.42
CA PHE A 436 6.26 15.70 -10.31
C PHE A 436 7.79 15.53 -10.38
N ARG A 437 8.34 15.44 -11.59
CA ARG A 437 9.78 15.40 -11.87
C ARG A 437 10.22 16.71 -12.54
N ALA A 438 10.26 17.80 -11.78
CA ALA A 438 11.05 18.95 -12.23
C ALA A 438 12.53 18.54 -12.08
N ASN A 439 13.30 18.57 -13.17
CA ASN A 439 14.76 18.43 -13.16
C ASN A 439 15.38 17.12 -12.62
N VAL A 440 15.13 15.99 -13.28
CA VAL A 440 16.14 14.89 -13.27
C VAL A 440 16.93 14.97 -14.57
N SER A 441 18.00 15.77 -14.56
CA SER A 441 19.10 15.56 -15.50
C SER A 441 19.53 14.10 -15.38
N SER A 442 19.58 13.43 -16.52
CA SER A 442 20.12 12.08 -16.66
C SER A 442 21.49 11.99 -15.98
N ALA A 443 21.59 11.18 -14.94
CA ALA A 443 22.85 10.66 -14.41
C ALA A 443 22.74 9.14 -14.38
#